data_AF-A0A250XQJ4-F1
#
_entry.id   AF-A0A250XQJ4-F1
#
_cell.length_a   1.000
_cell.length_b   1.000
_cell.length_c   1.000
_cell.angle_alpha   90.00
_cell.angle_beta   90.00
_cell.angle_gamma   90.00
#
_symmetry.space_group_name_H-M   'P 1'
#
loop_
_entity.id
_entity.type
_entity.pdbx_description
1 polymer ?
#
loop_
_entity_poly.entity_id
_entity_poly.type
_entity_poly.pdbx_seq_one_letter_code
_entity_poly.pdbx_strand_id
1 'polypeptide(L)'
;MTPPGAVVAESAEAQHQQITIHPKLVELKDAQNTEDKGTCVSGKNDAQPETADAEKAPQIAFIKLFSTADSLDKLMIGLAVLGAVAGGALLPMFSLLFGKFADAFGNPDQSNFLRTIEGLALEFLYIGLGAFVAGFMDTCFWTWSGDRQANRLRGLYLASVLGQDIAYFDTSSTGTGGVLQGLNQDSGDVQSAISDKLGQLIKSVATFFTGFILAFTRGWDMTLVMLGCIPLMGVMGAFMSRTTSRAAERENAAYAKASAVAQQSISQIRTVASYTQVV
;
A
#
# COMPACT_ATOMS: atom_id res chain seq x y z
N MET A 1 -53.18 -4.30 -30.90
CA MET A 1 -52.22 -4.98 -31.78
C MET A 1 -51.07 -5.47 -30.92
N THR A 2 -50.80 -6.76 -31.03
CA THR A 2 -49.99 -7.62 -30.16
C THR A 2 -48.48 -7.30 -30.17
N PRO A 3 -47.74 -7.72 -29.12
CA PRO A 3 -46.34 -7.36 -28.88
C PRO A 3 -45.34 -8.26 -29.65
N PRO A 4 -44.10 -7.81 -29.95
CA PRO A 4 -43.08 -8.66 -30.56
C PRO A 4 -42.01 -9.07 -29.53
N GLY A 5 -42.26 -10.18 -28.84
CA GLY A 5 -41.30 -10.96 -28.06
C GLY A 5 -40.89 -12.25 -28.80
N ALA A 6 -40.52 -12.14 -30.07
CA ALA A 6 -40.39 -13.31 -30.96
C ALA A 6 -39.01 -13.49 -31.64
N VAL A 7 -37.95 -12.84 -31.16
CA VAL A 7 -36.62 -12.95 -31.82
C VAL A 7 -35.50 -13.40 -30.86
N VAL A 8 -35.81 -13.71 -29.60
CA VAL A 8 -34.79 -14.21 -28.63
C VAL A 8 -35.03 -15.67 -28.22
N ALA A 9 -36.06 -16.32 -28.79
CA ALA A 9 -36.40 -17.71 -28.48
C ALA A 9 -35.71 -18.75 -29.39
N GLU A 10 -34.87 -18.35 -30.34
CA GLU A 10 -34.32 -19.23 -31.39
C GLU A 10 -32.77 -19.34 -31.36
N SER A 11 -32.19 -19.47 -30.17
CA SER A 11 -30.79 -19.90 -30.01
C SER A 11 -30.52 -20.68 -28.72
N ALA A 12 -31.56 -21.08 -27.99
CA ALA A 12 -31.43 -21.85 -26.75
C ALA A 12 -31.61 -23.38 -26.92
N GLU A 13 -31.88 -23.88 -28.13
CA GLU A 13 -32.20 -25.31 -28.36
C GLU A 13 -31.09 -26.15 -29.03
N ALA A 14 -29.87 -25.64 -29.22
CA ALA A 14 -28.87 -26.31 -30.06
C ALA A 14 -27.72 -27.07 -29.34
N GLN A 15 -27.76 -27.37 -28.04
CA GLN A 15 -26.73 -28.22 -27.41
C GLN A 15 -27.22 -29.33 -26.44
N HIS A 16 -28.51 -29.66 -26.47
CA HIS A 16 -29.03 -30.86 -25.78
C HIS A 16 -28.99 -32.11 -26.70
N GLN A 17 -27.80 -32.70 -26.93
CA GLN A 17 -27.55 -34.10 -27.34
C GLN A 17 -26.05 -34.23 -27.68
N GLN A 18 -25.22 -35.19 -27.24
CA GLN A 18 -25.38 -36.50 -26.63
C GLN A 18 -23.97 -36.99 -26.22
N ILE A 19 -23.71 -37.38 -24.97
CA ILE A 19 -22.67 -38.37 -24.65
C ILE A 19 -23.31 -39.44 -23.77
N THR A 20 -23.76 -40.49 -24.45
CA THR A 20 -24.28 -41.72 -23.86
C THR A 20 -23.14 -42.42 -23.11
N ILE A 21 -23.17 -42.41 -21.77
CA ILE A 21 -22.30 -43.29 -20.96
C ILE A 21 -23.06 -44.60 -20.74
N HIS A 22 -22.50 -45.69 -21.28
CA HIS A 22 -22.97 -47.06 -21.12
C HIS A 22 -23.09 -47.47 -19.64
N PRO A 23 -24.10 -48.27 -19.24
CA PRO A 23 -24.43 -48.59 -17.85
C PRO A 23 -23.48 -49.60 -17.16
N LYS A 24 -22.23 -49.75 -17.62
CA LYS A 24 -21.32 -50.84 -17.18
C LYS A 24 -20.19 -50.42 -16.22
N LEU A 25 -20.19 -49.18 -15.73
CA LEU A 25 -19.16 -48.64 -14.81
C LEU A 25 -19.66 -48.37 -13.39
N VAL A 26 -20.96 -48.60 -13.14
CA VAL A 26 -21.55 -48.47 -11.79
C VAL A 26 -21.25 -49.73 -10.93
N GLU A 27 -21.11 -50.90 -11.55
CA GLU A 27 -20.89 -52.17 -10.83
C GLU A 27 -19.45 -52.40 -10.32
N LEU A 28 -18.45 -51.61 -10.74
CA LEU A 28 -17.06 -51.80 -10.30
C LEU A 28 -16.67 -50.92 -9.11
N LYS A 29 -17.53 -50.00 -8.67
CA LYS A 29 -17.24 -49.12 -7.53
C LYS A 29 -17.79 -49.65 -6.19
N ASP A 30 -18.74 -50.57 -6.25
CA ASP A 30 -19.36 -51.18 -5.06
C ASP A 30 -18.58 -52.40 -4.52
N ALA A 31 -17.61 -52.92 -5.29
CA ALA A 31 -16.84 -54.11 -4.92
C ALA A 31 -15.55 -53.86 -4.10
N GLN A 32 -15.20 -52.60 -3.79
CA GLN A 32 -14.04 -52.29 -2.92
C GLN A 32 -14.43 -51.74 -1.54
N ASN A 33 -15.71 -51.78 -1.17
CA ASN A 33 -16.19 -51.25 0.12
C ASN A 33 -16.47 -52.34 1.17
N THR A 34 -15.66 -53.42 1.18
CA THR A 34 -15.72 -54.41 2.28
C THR A 34 -14.31 -54.86 2.59
N GLU A 35 -13.94 -54.79 3.88
CA GLU A 35 -12.60 -55.03 4.47
C GLU A 35 -11.70 -53.77 4.39
N ASP A 36 -11.69 -52.87 5.37
CA ASP A 36 -11.01 -53.11 6.64
C ASP A 36 -11.61 -52.29 7.80
N LYS A 37 -11.82 -52.95 8.94
CA LYS A 37 -12.30 -52.37 10.19
C LYS A 37 -11.10 -52.03 11.07
N GLY A 38 -11.01 -50.75 11.45
CA GLY A 38 -10.60 -50.37 12.80
C GLY A 38 -9.15 -49.97 12.96
N THR A 39 -8.92 -48.66 12.98
CA THR A 39 -8.07 -48.08 14.02
C THR A 39 -8.59 -46.68 14.34
N CYS A 40 -8.94 -46.48 15.62
CA CYS A 40 -9.30 -45.19 16.17
C CYS A 40 -8.08 -44.26 16.11
N VAL A 41 -8.07 -43.29 15.19
CA VAL A 41 -7.23 -42.11 15.34
C VAL A 41 -8.14 -41.00 15.83
N SER A 42 -8.00 -40.72 17.14
CA SER A 42 -8.47 -39.49 17.77
C SER A 42 -8.09 -38.31 16.88
N GLY A 43 -9.10 -37.64 16.32
CA GLY A 43 -8.98 -36.34 15.65
C GLY A 43 -8.56 -35.29 16.67
N LYS A 44 -7.29 -35.35 17.01
CA LYS A 44 -6.55 -34.42 17.84
C LYS A 44 -6.52 -33.10 17.08
N ASN A 45 -7.22 -32.11 17.63
CA ASN A 45 -7.05 -30.67 17.37
C ASN A 45 -6.54 -30.32 15.96
N ASP A 46 -7.44 -29.95 15.06
CA ASP A 46 -7.12 -28.96 14.03
C ASP A 46 -7.04 -27.56 14.67
N ALA A 47 -6.28 -27.47 15.77
CA ALA A 47 -5.39 -26.35 15.92
C ALA A 47 -4.35 -26.61 14.83
N GLN A 48 -4.48 -25.87 13.73
CA GLN A 48 -3.39 -25.59 12.80
C GLN A 48 -2.08 -25.71 13.59
N PRO A 49 -1.18 -26.67 13.25
CA PRO A 49 0.09 -26.72 13.93
C PRO A 49 0.65 -25.31 13.78
N GLU A 50 0.89 -24.65 14.92
CA GLU A 50 1.69 -23.44 14.98
C GLU A 50 2.81 -23.69 13.97
N THR A 51 2.77 -22.95 12.86
CA THR A 51 3.87 -22.96 11.92
C THR A 51 5.08 -22.68 12.78
N ALA A 52 5.91 -23.71 12.93
CA ALA A 52 7.17 -23.69 13.62
C ALA A 52 7.82 -22.34 13.30
N ASP A 53 8.08 -21.57 14.35
CA ASP A 53 8.81 -20.32 14.35
C ASP A 53 8.83 -19.66 12.98
N ALA A 54 7.85 -18.78 12.71
CA ALA A 54 8.06 -17.72 11.73
C ALA A 54 9.23 -16.89 12.27
N GLU A 55 10.45 -17.36 12.01
CA GLU A 55 11.71 -16.72 12.29
C GLU A 55 11.54 -15.32 11.73
N LYS A 56 11.36 -14.34 12.62
CA LYS A 56 11.22 -12.95 12.23
C LYS A 56 12.43 -12.65 11.37
N ALA A 57 12.19 -12.55 10.06
CA ALA A 57 13.25 -12.29 9.10
C ALA A 57 14.09 -11.13 9.64
N PRO A 58 15.43 -11.28 9.69
CA PRO A 58 16.28 -10.29 10.34
C PRO A 58 15.99 -8.92 9.74
N GLN A 59 15.61 -7.97 10.59
CA GLN A 59 15.31 -6.61 10.16
C GLN A 59 16.55 -6.03 9.50
N ILE A 60 16.48 -5.86 8.19
CA ILE A 60 17.59 -5.35 7.41
C ILE A 60 17.69 -3.84 7.67
N ALA A 61 18.89 -3.35 7.96
CA ALA A 61 19.11 -1.92 8.13
C ALA A 61 18.69 -1.15 6.87
N PHE A 62 17.95 -0.06 7.05
CA PHE A 62 17.42 0.78 5.97
C PHE A 62 18.50 1.28 4.98
N ILE A 63 19.73 1.48 5.48
CA ILE A 63 20.87 1.91 4.65
C ILE A 63 21.32 0.83 3.67
N LYS A 64 21.07 -0.46 3.97
CA LYS A 64 21.38 -1.57 3.07
C LYS A 64 20.47 -1.57 1.84
N LEU A 65 19.33 -0.86 1.88
CA LEU A 65 18.46 -0.65 0.73
C LEU A 65 19.17 0.11 -0.41
N PHE A 66 20.11 1.00 -0.06
CA PHE A 66 20.93 1.75 -1.00
C PHE A 66 22.22 1.04 -1.42
N SER A 67 22.44 -0.22 -1.02
CA SER A 67 23.70 -0.91 -1.32
C SER A 67 23.90 -1.17 -2.82
N THR A 68 22.82 -1.18 -3.59
CA THR A 68 22.84 -1.33 -5.06
C THR A 68 23.02 0.01 -5.79
N ALA A 69 23.06 1.14 -5.06
CA ALA A 69 23.16 2.48 -5.63
C ALA A 69 24.55 2.75 -6.23
N ASP A 70 24.55 3.20 -7.48
CA ASP A 70 25.75 3.59 -8.20
C ASP A 70 26.20 5.01 -7.81
N SER A 71 27.39 5.43 -8.26
CA SER A 71 27.93 6.76 -7.97
C SER A 71 27.06 7.88 -8.56
N LEU A 72 26.45 7.63 -9.72
CA LEU A 72 25.50 8.54 -10.37
C LEU A 72 24.21 8.65 -9.55
N ASP A 73 23.70 7.53 -9.00
CA ASP A 73 22.46 7.53 -8.20
C ASP A 73 22.64 8.38 -6.94
N LYS A 74 23.81 8.32 -6.31
CA LYS A 74 24.14 9.15 -5.14
C LYS A 74 24.11 10.65 -5.45
N LEU A 75 24.60 11.05 -6.62
CA LEU A 75 24.56 12.45 -7.06
C LEU A 75 23.13 12.91 -7.34
N MET A 76 22.32 12.07 -8.01
CA MET A 76 20.91 12.37 -8.26
C MET A 76 20.12 12.49 -6.96
N ILE A 77 20.34 11.59 -6.00
CA ILE A 77 19.72 11.66 -4.68
C ILE A 77 20.15 12.94 -3.96
N GLY A 78 21.43 13.32 -4.02
CA GLY A 78 21.90 14.58 -3.44
C GLY A 78 21.18 15.81 -4.00
N LEU A 79 21.02 15.88 -5.33
CA LEU A 79 20.26 16.95 -5.99
C LEU A 79 18.76 16.91 -5.64
N ALA A 80 18.19 15.71 -5.54
CA ALA A 80 16.80 15.52 -5.15
C ALA A 80 16.55 16.02 -3.72
N VAL A 81 17.46 15.72 -2.78
CA VAL A 81 17.38 16.20 -1.39
C VAL A 81 17.43 17.73 -1.32
N LEU A 82 18.28 18.38 -2.11
CA LEU A 82 18.29 19.85 -2.18
C LEU A 82 16.94 20.40 -2.69
N GLY A 83 16.37 19.78 -3.72
CA GLY A 83 15.04 20.09 -4.22
C GLY A 83 13.94 19.87 -3.17
N ALA A 84 14.00 18.76 -2.44
CA ALA A 84 13.05 18.40 -1.37
C ALA A 84 13.08 19.43 -0.23
N VAL A 85 14.27 19.88 0.18
CA VAL A 85 14.44 20.89 1.23
C VAL A 85 13.88 22.24 0.78
N ALA A 86 14.18 22.67 -0.44
CA ALA A 86 13.62 23.90 -1.01
C ALA A 86 12.09 23.81 -1.16
N GLY A 87 11.58 22.67 -1.62
CA GLY A 87 10.15 22.40 -1.72
C GLY A 87 9.44 22.35 -0.37
N GLY A 88 10.09 21.85 0.69
CA GLY A 88 9.55 21.83 2.05
C GLY A 88 9.42 23.22 2.66
N ALA A 89 10.34 24.14 2.33
CA ALA A 89 10.29 25.53 2.77
C ALA A 89 9.18 26.36 2.11
N LEU A 90 8.62 25.88 1.00
CA LEU A 90 7.69 26.62 0.17
C LEU A 90 6.39 26.98 0.89
N LEU A 91 5.78 26.03 1.61
CA LEU A 91 4.51 26.25 2.30
C LEU A 91 4.62 27.33 3.39
N PRO A 92 5.63 27.29 4.29
CA PRO A 92 5.88 28.39 5.22
C PRO A 92 6.21 29.73 4.56
N MET A 93 7.02 29.73 3.49
CA MET A 93 7.34 30.96 2.72
C MET A 93 6.10 31.60 2.11
N PHE A 94 5.22 30.79 1.53
CA PHE A 94 3.94 31.25 0.98
C PHE A 94 3.06 31.88 2.08
N SER A 95 3.01 31.28 3.27
CA SER A 95 2.25 31.83 4.39
C SER A 95 2.76 33.22 4.83
N LEU A 96 4.08 33.45 4.81
CA LEU A 96 4.66 34.76 5.13
C LEU A 96 4.32 35.82 4.08
N LEU A 97 4.42 35.48 2.80
CA LEU A 97 4.01 36.37 1.72
C LEU A 97 2.53 36.73 1.84
N PHE A 98 1.69 35.74 2.09
CA PHE A 98 0.26 35.95 2.30
C PHE A 98 0.01 36.84 3.52
N GLY A 99 0.78 36.69 4.61
CA GLY A 99 0.73 37.58 5.76
C GLY A 99 1.05 39.04 5.40
N LYS A 100 2.11 39.27 4.62
CA LYS A 100 2.45 40.63 4.11
C LYS A 100 1.35 41.18 3.20
N PHE A 101 0.78 40.33 2.36
CA PHE A 101 -0.33 40.69 1.48
C PHE A 101 -1.56 41.12 2.29
N ALA A 102 -1.94 40.33 3.30
CA ALA A 102 -3.04 40.66 4.20
C ALA A 102 -2.80 41.98 4.97
N ASP A 103 -1.57 42.21 5.43
CA ASP A 103 -1.21 43.45 6.14
C ASP A 103 -1.31 44.70 5.24
N ALA A 104 -0.91 44.58 3.97
CA ALA A 104 -1.04 45.67 2.99
C ALA A 104 -2.50 46.09 2.75
N PHE A 105 -3.46 45.16 2.87
CA PHE A 105 -4.89 45.47 2.84
C PHE A 105 -5.44 45.96 4.19
N GLY A 106 -4.84 45.53 5.30
CA GLY A 106 -5.23 45.93 6.64
C GLY A 106 -4.89 47.38 7.00
N ASN A 107 -3.76 47.89 6.49
CA ASN A 107 -3.32 49.28 6.69
C ASN A 107 -2.96 49.95 5.35
N PRO A 108 -3.95 50.38 4.55
CA PRO A 108 -3.69 50.88 3.21
C PRO A 108 -3.08 52.29 3.22
N ASP A 109 -1.76 52.39 3.02
CA ASP A 109 -1.10 53.66 2.67
C ASP A 109 -1.50 54.07 1.25
N GLN A 110 -2.46 54.98 1.15
CA GLN A 110 -3.16 55.34 -0.10
C GLN A 110 -2.24 55.82 -1.23
N SER A 111 -1.05 56.34 -0.92
CA SER A 111 -0.07 56.80 -1.91
C SER A 111 0.84 55.70 -2.46
N ASN A 112 1.10 54.63 -1.70
CA ASN A 112 2.07 53.58 -2.05
C ASN A 112 1.46 52.19 -2.23
N PHE A 113 0.17 52.03 -1.92
CA PHE A 113 -0.56 50.76 -1.98
C PHE A 113 -0.35 49.98 -3.28
N LEU A 114 -0.51 50.65 -4.45
CA LEU A 114 -0.33 49.99 -5.75
C LEU A 114 1.11 49.49 -5.97
N ARG A 115 2.12 50.25 -5.52
CA ARG A 115 3.53 49.85 -5.64
C ARG A 115 3.86 48.66 -4.73
N THR A 116 3.27 48.64 -3.52
CA THR A 116 3.42 47.52 -2.57
C THR A 116 2.82 46.24 -3.15
N ILE A 117 1.61 46.31 -3.72
CA ILE A 117 0.95 45.14 -4.31
C ILE A 117 1.70 44.64 -5.55
N GLU A 118 2.19 45.54 -6.41
CA GLU A 118 3.00 45.16 -7.58
C GLU A 118 4.28 44.43 -7.15
N GLY A 119 4.97 44.92 -6.12
CA GLY A 119 6.14 44.24 -5.55
C GLY A 119 5.80 42.86 -5.00
N LEU A 120 4.72 42.74 -4.22
CA LEU A 120 4.28 41.46 -3.68
C LEU A 120 3.86 40.47 -4.78
N ALA A 121 3.19 40.93 -5.84
CA ALA A 121 2.81 40.10 -6.98
C ALA A 121 4.03 39.51 -7.69
N LEU A 122 5.11 40.30 -7.85
CA LEU A 122 6.38 39.80 -8.38
C LEU A 122 7.05 38.79 -7.43
N GLU A 123 7.02 39.02 -6.11
CA GLU A 123 7.53 38.05 -5.12
C GLU A 123 6.79 36.70 -5.21
N PHE A 124 5.46 36.72 -5.37
CA PHE A 124 4.66 35.50 -5.60
C PHE A 124 5.05 34.79 -6.89
N LEU A 125 5.30 35.53 -7.97
CA LEU A 125 5.73 34.94 -9.25
C LEU A 125 7.10 34.25 -9.12
N TYR A 126 8.08 34.89 -8.48
CA TYR A 126 9.42 34.31 -8.30
C TYR A 126 9.39 33.06 -7.41
N ILE A 127 8.60 33.08 -6.34
CA ILE A 127 8.45 31.91 -5.47
C ILE A 127 7.70 30.78 -6.19
N GLY A 128 6.69 31.09 -7.00
CA GLY A 128 6.01 30.11 -7.85
C GLY A 128 6.93 29.46 -8.87
N LEU A 129 7.80 30.23 -9.52
CA LEU A 129 8.80 29.68 -10.45
C LEU A 129 9.83 28.81 -9.72
N GLY A 130 10.31 29.28 -8.55
CA GLY A 130 11.22 28.50 -7.71
C GLY A 130 10.58 27.19 -7.22
N ALA A 131 9.31 27.22 -6.84
CA ALA A 131 8.53 26.05 -6.46
C ALA A 131 8.44 25.03 -7.58
N PHE A 132 8.14 25.51 -8.80
CA PHE A 132 8.03 24.65 -9.96
C PHE A 132 9.35 23.93 -10.25
N VAL A 133 10.47 24.67 -10.28
CA VAL A 133 11.80 24.10 -10.54
C VAL A 133 12.22 23.15 -9.41
N ALA A 134 12.07 23.55 -8.15
CA ALA A 134 12.43 22.72 -7.00
C ALA A 134 11.59 21.43 -6.93
N GLY A 135 10.27 21.55 -7.11
CA GLY A 135 9.36 20.40 -7.10
C GLY A 135 9.56 19.46 -8.28
N PHE A 136 9.89 20.00 -9.46
CA PHE A 136 10.24 19.21 -10.63
C PHE A 136 11.55 18.44 -10.41
N MET A 137 12.61 19.11 -9.95
CA MET A 137 13.89 18.46 -9.63
C MET A 137 13.71 17.35 -8.59
N ASP A 138 13.04 17.66 -7.48
CA ASP A 138 12.77 16.71 -6.40
C ASP A 138 12.07 15.45 -6.92
N THR A 139 10.91 15.60 -7.56
CA THR A 139 10.08 14.47 -8.00
C THR A 139 10.76 13.66 -9.11
N CYS A 140 11.37 14.33 -10.09
CA CYS A 140 12.01 13.65 -11.21
C CYS A 140 13.27 12.89 -10.79
N PHE A 141 14.14 13.48 -9.98
CA PHE A 141 15.39 12.82 -9.57
C PHE A 141 15.12 11.65 -8.61
N TRP A 142 14.16 11.76 -7.69
CA TRP A 142 13.76 10.64 -6.84
C TRP A 142 13.16 9.49 -7.62
N THR A 143 12.25 9.79 -8.56
CA THR A 143 11.59 8.76 -9.38
C THR A 143 12.60 8.05 -10.27
N TRP A 144 13.45 8.82 -10.97
CA TRP A 144 14.49 8.25 -11.83
C TRP A 144 15.47 7.37 -11.05
N SER A 145 15.97 7.85 -9.91
CA SER A 145 16.92 7.10 -9.09
C SER A 145 16.29 5.81 -8.52
N GLY A 146 15.02 5.87 -8.11
CA GLY A 146 14.28 4.71 -7.64
C GLY A 146 14.08 3.65 -8.72
N ASP A 147 13.70 4.06 -9.93
CA ASP A 147 13.49 3.15 -11.06
C ASP A 147 14.80 2.43 -11.46
N ARG A 148 15.92 3.17 -11.50
CA ARG A 148 17.24 2.60 -11.82
C ARG A 148 17.69 1.59 -10.77
N GLN A 149 17.53 1.90 -9.49
CA GLN A 149 17.87 0.98 -8.40
C GLN A 149 16.96 -0.25 -8.38
N ALA A 150 15.67 -0.08 -8.62
CA ALA A 150 14.71 -1.17 -8.66
C ALA A 150 14.97 -2.13 -9.83
N ASN A 151 15.28 -1.62 -11.02
CA ASN A 151 15.63 -2.46 -12.17
C ASN A 151 16.90 -3.26 -11.93
N ARG A 152 17.91 -2.65 -11.31
CA ARG A 152 19.14 -3.37 -10.92
C ARG A 152 18.87 -4.44 -9.87
N LEU A 153 18.05 -4.14 -8.88
CA LEU A 153 17.65 -5.09 -7.84
C LEU A 153 16.92 -6.28 -8.46
N ARG A 154 15.94 -6.04 -9.35
CA ARG A 154 15.22 -7.10 -10.07
C ARG A 154 16.14 -7.96 -10.92
N GLY A 155 17.11 -7.36 -11.60
CA GLY A 155 18.11 -8.08 -12.38
C GLY A 155 18.98 -9.01 -11.53
N LEU A 156 19.49 -8.52 -10.39
CA LEU A 156 20.29 -9.32 -9.45
C LEU A 156 19.46 -10.42 -8.79
N TYR A 157 18.22 -10.10 -8.41
CA TYR A 157 17.29 -11.06 -7.82
C TYR A 157 17.00 -12.20 -8.80
N LEU A 158 16.64 -11.89 -10.05
CA LEU A 158 16.38 -12.90 -11.08
C LEU A 158 17.63 -13.76 -11.36
N ALA A 159 18.81 -13.15 -11.47
CA ALA A 159 20.06 -13.89 -11.67
C ALA A 159 20.35 -14.84 -10.50
N SER A 160 20.09 -14.42 -9.26
CA SER A 160 20.29 -15.26 -8.08
C SER A 160 19.29 -16.42 -7.99
N VAL A 161 18.04 -16.18 -8.38
CA VAL A 161 16.98 -17.18 -8.41
C VAL A 161 17.26 -18.26 -9.45
N LEU A 162 17.69 -17.87 -10.66
CA LEU A 162 18.01 -18.82 -11.73
C LEU A 162 19.23 -19.70 -11.43
N GLY A 163 20.08 -19.29 -10.48
CA GLY A 163 21.24 -20.08 -10.03
C GLY A 163 20.97 -20.98 -8.82
N GLN A 164 19.74 -21.04 -8.30
CA GLN A 164 19.37 -21.91 -7.18
C GLN A 164 19.11 -23.34 -7.63
N ASP A 165 19.40 -24.31 -6.75
CA ASP A 165 19.13 -25.72 -7.00
C ASP A 165 17.63 -26.02 -7.06
N ILE A 166 17.24 -27.06 -7.79
CA ILE A 166 15.82 -27.49 -7.91
C ILE A 166 15.19 -27.77 -6.53
N ALA A 167 15.98 -28.29 -5.59
CA ALA A 167 15.54 -28.52 -4.21
C ALA A 167 15.09 -27.24 -3.49
N TYR A 168 15.61 -26.06 -3.85
CA TYR A 168 15.13 -24.78 -3.31
C TYR A 168 13.69 -24.49 -3.73
N PHE A 169 13.34 -24.79 -4.98
CA PHE A 169 11.99 -24.61 -5.51
C PHE A 169 10.99 -25.63 -4.95
N ASP A 170 11.45 -26.82 -4.55
CA ASP A 170 10.64 -27.86 -3.92
C ASP A 170 10.47 -27.67 -2.40
N THR A 171 11.48 -27.09 -1.72
CA THR A 171 11.50 -26.95 -0.25
C THR A 171 10.99 -25.59 0.21
N SER A 172 11.11 -24.54 -0.61
CA SER A 172 10.58 -23.23 -0.24
C SER A 172 9.05 -23.32 -0.12
N SER A 173 8.54 -22.98 1.06
CA SER A 173 7.10 -22.94 1.39
C SER A 173 6.28 -22.06 0.44
N THR A 174 6.94 -21.29 -0.41
CA THR A 174 6.38 -20.32 -1.33
C THR A 174 6.47 -20.75 -2.81
N GLY A 175 7.22 -21.82 -3.14
CA GLY A 175 7.39 -22.34 -4.49
C GLY A 175 7.74 -21.28 -5.56
N THR A 176 7.46 -21.57 -6.84
CA THR A 176 7.64 -20.62 -7.96
C THR A 176 6.81 -19.35 -7.80
N GLY A 177 5.64 -19.43 -7.14
CA GLY A 177 4.75 -18.29 -6.91
C GLY A 177 5.36 -17.24 -6.00
N GLY A 178 6.02 -17.65 -4.91
CA GLY A 178 6.67 -16.73 -3.99
C GLY A 178 7.91 -16.05 -4.57
N VAL A 179 8.64 -16.77 -5.42
CA VAL A 179 9.75 -16.17 -6.17
C VAL A 179 9.25 -15.06 -7.09
N LEU A 180 8.13 -15.28 -7.79
CA LEU A 180 7.51 -14.28 -8.65
C LEU A 180 6.93 -13.11 -7.85
N GLN A 181 6.39 -13.39 -6.65
CA GLN A 181 5.92 -12.35 -5.74
C GLN A 181 7.08 -11.49 -5.24
N GLY A 182 8.20 -12.07 -4.82
CA GLY A 182 9.39 -11.32 -4.43
C GLY A 182 9.96 -10.47 -5.59
N LEU A 183 9.91 -11.00 -6.81
CA LEU A 183 10.37 -10.28 -7.99
C LEU A 183 9.48 -9.08 -8.32
N ASN A 184 8.16 -9.16 -8.17
CA ASN A 184 7.24 -8.09 -8.59
C ASN A 184 6.79 -7.20 -7.43
N GLN A 185 6.23 -7.80 -6.39
CA GLN A 185 5.64 -7.09 -5.25
C GLN A 185 6.72 -6.54 -4.33
N ASP A 186 7.59 -7.40 -3.79
CA ASP A 186 8.57 -6.96 -2.79
C ASP A 186 9.57 -5.96 -3.39
N SER A 187 10.00 -6.18 -4.64
CA SER A 187 10.85 -5.22 -5.35
C SER A 187 10.12 -3.90 -5.68
N GLY A 188 8.81 -3.96 -5.92
CA GLY A 188 7.96 -2.79 -6.13
C GLY A 188 7.81 -1.97 -4.85
N ASP A 189 7.58 -2.63 -3.72
CA ASP A 189 7.49 -1.99 -2.41
C ASP A 189 8.83 -1.33 -2.03
N VAL A 190 9.96 -1.99 -2.33
CA VAL A 190 11.30 -1.40 -2.19
C VAL A 190 11.48 -0.16 -3.10
N GLN A 191 11.04 -0.23 -4.35
CA GLN A 191 11.09 0.90 -5.28
C GLN A 191 10.29 2.09 -4.75
N SER A 192 9.05 1.88 -4.34
CA SER A 192 8.18 2.92 -3.79
C SER A 192 8.72 3.50 -2.48
N ALA A 193 9.37 2.68 -1.66
CA ALA A 193 10.05 3.16 -0.45
C ALA A 193 11.19 4.13 -0.79
N ILE A 194 12.01 3.80 -1.80
CA ILE A 194 13.14 4.64 -2.22
C ILE A 194 12.68 5.91 -2.95
N SER A 195 11.77 5.81 -3.92
CA SER A 195 11.40 6.96 -4.77
C SER A 195 10.40 7.91 -4.10
N ASP A 196 9.31 7.38 -3.55
CA ASP A 196 8.20 8.22 -3.06
C ASP A 196 8.34 8.50 -1.57
N LYS A 197 8.45 7.44 -0.75
CA LYS A 197 8.37 7.60 0.72
C LYS A 197 9.56 8.32 1.31
N LEU A 198 10.77 8.09 0.79
CA LEU A 198 11.96 8.79 1.28
C LEU A 198 11.99 10.28 0.93
N GLY A 199 11.69 10.62 -0.32
CA GLY A 199 11.57 12.02 -0.74
C GLY A 199 10.52 12.75 0.11
N GLN A 200 9.37 12.11 0.31
CA GLN A 200 8.30 12.67 1.15
C GLN A 200 8.71 12.83 2.62
N LEU A 201 9.46 11.88 3.19
CA LEU A 201 9.95 11.98 4.57
C LEU A 201 10.91 13.15 4.73
N ILE A 202 11.89 13.29 3.83
CA ILE A 202 12.89 14.36 3.88
C ILE A 202 12.21 15.73 3.69
N LYS A 203 11.29 15.84 2.72
CA LYS A 203 10.47 17.04 2.52
C LYS A 203 9.66 17.37 3.77
N SER A 204 9.00 16.39 4.40
CA SER A 204 8.19 16.60 5.61
C SER A 204 9.03 17.09 6.79
N VAL A 205 10.23 16.52 6.96
CA VAL A 205 11.20 16.97 7.98
C VAL A 205 11.68 18.39 7.69
N ALA A 206 11.99 18.71 6.44
CA ALA A 206 12.38 20.06 6.04
C ALA A 206 11.24 21.08 6.27
N THR A 207 10.00 20.74 5.91
CA THR A 207 8.81 21.56 6.16
C THR A 207 8.60 21.78 7.66
N PHE A 208 8.76 20.73 8.47
CA PHE A 208 8.64 20.80 9.92
C PHE A 208 9.64 21.81 10.50
N PHE A 209 10.94 21.64 10.23
CA PHE A 209 11.94 22.56 10.75
C PHE A 209 11.78 23.98 10.21
N THR A 210 11.53 24.13 8.91
CA THR A 210 11.36 25.47 8.30
C THR A 210 10.13 26.18 8.87
N GLY A 211 9.01 25.47 9.02
CA GLY A 211 7.80 26.01 9.64
C GLY A 211 8.02 26.42 11.08
N PHE A 212 8.68 25.58 11.89
CA PHE A 212 9.00 25.90 13.28
C PHE A 212 9.93 27.11 13.41
N ILE A 213 11.00 27.18 12.62
CA ILE A 213 11.94 28.31 12.62
C ILE A 213 11.21 29.61 12.26
N LEU A 214 10.38 29.59 11.20
CA LEU A 214 9.63 30.77 10.78
C LEU A 214 8.57 31.20 11.79
N ALA A 215 7.90 30.23 12.42
CA ALA A 215 6.91 30.51 13.44
C ALA A 215 7.56 31.19 14.67
N PHE A 216 8.67 30.64 15.18
CA PHE A 216 9.37 31.19 16.35
C PHE A 216 10.01 32.55 16.09
N THR A 217 10.47 32.82 14.87
CA THR A 217 11.08 34.11 14.52
C THR A 217 10.05 35.25 14.41
N ARG A 218 8.81 34.97 13.98
CA ARG A 218 7.79 36.03 13.80
C ARG A 218 7.06 36.38 15.11
N GLY A 219 6.80 35.39 15.96
CA GLY A 219 6.06 35.63 17.21
C GLY A 219 6.06 34.41 18.13
N TRP A 220 7.05 34.35 19.03
CA TRP A 220 7.25 33.23 19.96
C TRP A 220 6.09 33.00 20.95
N ASP A 221 5.32 34.03 21.27
CA ASP A 221 4.20 33.94 22.22
C ASP A 221 3.01 33.16 21.62
N MET A 222 2.58 33.56 20.41
CA MET A 222 1.47 32.91 19.71
C MET A 222 1.79 31.45 19.34
N THR A 223 3.06 31.14 19.04
CA THR A 223 3.47 29.78 18.71
C THR A 223 3.47 28.86 19.92
N LEU A 224 3.90 29.34 21.09
CA LEU A 224 3.86 28.55 22.33
C LEU A 224 2.43 28.17 22.72
N VAL A 225 1.48 29.10 22.58
CA VAL A 225 0.06 28.84 22.82
C VAL A 225 -0.46 27.74 21.90
N MET A 226 -0.15 27.82 20.60
CA MET A 226 -0.55 26.80 19.62
C MET A 226 0.13 25.44 19.88
N LEU A 227 1.39 25.45 20.33
CA LEU A 227 2.12 24.24 20.69
C LEU A 227 1.45 23.51 21.87
N GLY A 228 0.87 24.25 22.81
CA GLY A 228 0.09 23.70 23.92
C GLY A 228 -1.15 22.92 23.48
N CYS A 229 -1.71 23.21 22.29
CA CYS A 229 -2.86 22.48 21.73
C CYS A 229 -2.46 21.15 21.05
N ILE A 230 -1.20 21.00 20.62
CA ILE A 230 -0.70 19.76 19.97
C ILE A 230 -0.88 18.50 20.82
N PRO A 231 -0.51 18.45 22.11
CA PRO A 231 -0.71 17.24 22.92
C PRO A 231 -2.18 16.86 23.05
N LEU A 232 -3.10 17.84 23.14
CA LEU A 232 -4.53 17.57 23.18
C LEU A 232 -5.02 16.91 21.87
N MET A 233 -4.58 17.42 20.72
CA MET A 233 -4.85 16.81 19.42
C MET A 233 -4.26 15.39 19.32
N GLY A 234 -3.04 15.19 19.85
CA GLY A 234 -2.38 13.88 19.90
C GLY A 234 -3.17 12.85 20.72
N VAL A 235 -3.70 13.24 21.88
CA VAL A 235 -4.55 12.36 22.71
C VAL A 235 -5.83 11.96 21.97
N MET A 236 -6.50 12.91 21.32
CA MET A 236 -7.70 12.62 20.55
C MET A 236 -7.42 11.71 19.35
N GLY A 237 -6.32 11.96 18.64
CA GLY A 237 -5.88 11.10 17.52
C GLY A 237 -5.53 9.69 17.97
N ALA A 238 -4.82 9.55 19.10
CA ALA A 238 -4.49 8.25 19.68
C ALA A 238 -5.76 7.49 20.15
N PHE A 239 -6.73 8.19 20.72
CA PHE A 239 -8.03 7.61 21.06
C PHE A 239 -8.74 7.07 19.82
N MET A 240 -8.86 7.90 18.77
CA MET A 240 -9.49 7.51 17.51
C MET A 240 -8.78 6.33 16.85
N SER A 241 -7.44 6.36 16.78
CA SER A 241 -6.64 5.26 16.23
C SER A 241 -6.88 3.96 17.00
N ARG A 242 -6.85 4.00 18.34
CA ARG A 242 -7.14 2.81 19.18
C ARG A 242 -8.55 2.29 18.99
N THR A 243 -9.54 3.17 18.86
CA THR A 243 -10.93 2.73 18.61
C THR A 243 -11.08 2.07 17.26
N THR A 244 -10.46 2.62 16.21
CA THR A 244 -10.50 2.05 14.87
C THR A 244 -9.79 0.70 14.81
N SER A 245 -8.59 0.58 15.40
CA SER A 245 -7.87 -0.71 15.46
C SER A 245 -8.68 -1.79 16.19
N ARG A 246 -9.30 -1.45 17.33
CA ARG A 246 -10.15 -2.40 18.07
C ARG A 246 -11.42 -2.77 17.30
N ALA A 247 -12.01 -1.82 16.58
CA ALA A 247 -13.17 -2.09 15.75
C ALA A 247 -12.79 -3.06 14.61
N ALA A 248 -11.67 -2.80 13.92
CA ALA A 248 -11.15 -3.65 12.86
C ALA A 248 -10.80 -5.06 13.35
N GLU A 249 -10.21 -5.21 14.55
CA GLU A 249 -9.94 -6.52 15.16
C GLU A 249 -11.24 -7.32 15.39
N ARG A 250 -12.27 -6.67 15.92
CA ARG A 250 -13.58 -7.31 16.17
C ARG A 250 -14.28 -7.68 14.86
N GLU A 251 -14.22 -6.80 13.88
CA GLU A 251 -14.76 -7.01 12.54
C GLU A 251 -14.08 -8.21 11.88
N ASN A 252 -12.75 -8.23 11.82
CA ASN A 252 -11.97 -9.34 11.28
C ASN A 252 -12.27 -10.67 12.01
N ALA A 253 -12.42 -10.66 13.33
CA ALA A 253 -12.76 -11.86 14.10
C ALA A 253 -14.18 -12.37 13.81
N ALA A 254 -15.15 -11.47 13.63
CA ALA A 254 -16.51 -11.85 13.25
C ALA A 254 -16.58 -12.39 11.81
N TYR A 255 -15.88 -11.73 10.88
CA TYR A 255 -15.73 -12.21 9.51
C TYR A 255 -15.06 -13.58 9.46
N ALA A 256 -13.98 -13.81 10.21
CA ALA A 256 -13.30 -15.10 10.25
C ALA A 256 -14.23 -16.24 10.69
N LYS A 257 -15.09 -16.00 11.70
CA LYS A 257 -16.08 -16.98 12.16
C LYS A 257 -17.15 -17.27 11.10
N ALA A 258 -17.71 -16.23 10.47
CA ALA A 258 -18.70 -16.42 9.41
C ALA A 258 -18.11 -17.14 8.20
N SER A 259 -16.90 -16.76 7.79
CA SER A 259 -16.14 -17.43 6.73
C SER A 259 -15.87 -18.89 7.07
N ALA A 260 -15.52 -19.22 8.32
CA ALA A 260 -15.32 -20.60 8.74
C ALA A 260 -16.59 -21.45 8.61
N VAL A 261 -17.75 -20.92 9.01
CA VAL A 261 -19.04 -21.62 8.86
C VAL A 261 -19.41 -21.81 7.39
N ALA A 262 -19.22 -20.77 6.56
CA ALA A 262 -19.43 -20.86 5.13
C ALA A 262 -18.51 -21.90 4.48
N GLN A 263 -17.22 -21.88 4.83
CA GLN A 263 -16.21 -22.84 4.38
C GLN A 263 -16.60 -24.27 4.74
N GLN A 264 -17.05 -24.50 5.99
CA GLN A 264 -17.49 -25.82 6.45
C GLN A 264 -18.72 -26.31 5.66
N SER A 265 -19.68 -25.42 5.40
CA SER A 265 -20.91 -25.74 4.67
C SER A 265 -20.60 -26.11 3.21
N ILE A 266 -19.69 -25.37 2.57
CA ILE A 266 -19.23 -25.65 1.20
C ILE A 266 -18.41 -26.94 1.16
N SER A 267 -17.52 -27.15 2.12
CA SER A 267 -16.71 -28.37 2.20
C SER A 267 -17.56 -29.63 2.35
N GLN A 268 -18.65 -29.55 3.11
CA GLN A 268 -19.58 -30.64 3.37
C GLN A 268 -20.89 -30.52 2.58
N ILE A 269 -20.84 -29.97 1.36
CA ILE A 269 -22.04 -29.65 0.56
C ILE A 269 -22.95 -30.86 0.32
N ARG A 270 -22.37 -32.06 0.09
CA ARG A 270 -23.15 -33.30 -0.11
C ARG A 270 -23.95 -33.68 1.13
N THR A 271 -23.36 -33.51 2.31
CA THR A 271 -24.03 -33.76 3.59
C THR A 271 -25.09 -32.70 3.87
N VAL A 272 -24.79 -31.42 3.65
CA VAL A 272 -25.78 -30.34 3.85
C VAL A 272 -26.98 -30.49 2.90
N ALA A 273 -26.75 -30.81 1.62
CA ALA A 273 -27.79 -31.01 0.61
C ALA A 273 -28.67 -32.24 0.90
N SER A 274 -28.10 -33.34 1.42
CA SER A 274 -28.89 -34.53 1.76
C SER A 274 -29.85 -34.29 2.92
N TYR A 275 -29.51 -33.39 3.86
CA TYR A 275 -30.39 -33.06 4.98
C TYR A 275 -31.43 -31.98 4.64
N THR A 276 -31.20 -31.12 3.65
CA THR A 276 -32.18 -30.12 3.21
C THR A 276 -33.15 -30.60 2.13
N GLN A 277 -32.84 -31.67 1.38
CA GLN A 277 -33.77 -32.24 0.37
C GLN A 277 -34.90 -33.12 0.95
N VAL A 278 -35.00 -33.31 2.27
CA VAL A 278 -36.02 -34.16 2.92
C VAL A 278 -37.17 -33.35 3.56
N VAL A 279 -37.42 -32.13 3.09
CA VAL A 279 -38.64 -31.35 3.41
C VAL A 279 -39.32 -30.96 2.11
#